data_AF-A0A517NU30-F1
#
_entry.id   AF-A0A517NU30-F1
#
_cell.length_a   1.000
_cell.length_b   1.000
_cell.length_c   1.000
_cell.angle_alpha   90.00
_cell.angle_beta   90.00
_cell.angle_gamma   90.00
#
_symmetry.space_group_name_H-M   'P 1'
#
loop_
_entity.id
_entity.type
_entity.pdbx_description
1 polymer ?
#
loop_
_entity_poly.entity_id
_entity_poly.type
_entity_poly.pdbx_seq_one_letter_code
_entity_poly.pdbx_strand_id
1 'polypeptide(L)'
;MIGMTVEWLSNGVRDRRIAGVSFALILAGVLAACQVPVFRYALERWQPDHYQLLVLCDRELTETEAEQVDQLRQRAGRSSSSSSVSSNFDVRIVRTDQSENRFAKVTWEQHGSRNQPLLAVMYPENAQEIPDPLAGTFRLSSDAIDNVTRSPVRTEIAKRLLSGQSAVWIFVPIGDPDQDDECLATLQREVQRNQDSLELPEQEEVEGEEALLAEVDIELRLEFSIITLNRDDPKEKFLLDLLLSSEPDLADLKQPMAFPVLGRGRVLYALVGKGIAEDTIGIASRFIIGPCSCQVKNQNPGFDLLMNCNWDEEIGTAKLSEEIPSDKSPPVKLSIPPGKKK
;
A
#
# COMPACT_ATOMS: atom_id res chain seq x y z
N MET A 1 23.14 43.57 50.72
CA MET A 1 23.86 44.53 51.60
C MET A 1 25.11 43.80 52.07
N ILE A 2 26.28 44.26 51.58
CA ILE A 2 27.65 43.93 52.04
C ILE A 2 28.06 42.45 51.78
N GLY A 3 29.13 42.11 51.08
CA GLY A 3 30.25 42.89 50.55
C GLY A 3 31.47 41.97 50.46
N MET A 4 32.20 42.08 49.34
CA MET A 4 33.68 42.15 49.27
C MET A 4 34.53 40.96 49.79
N THR A 5 35.15 40.21 48.86
CA THR A 5 36.53 40.30 48.31
C THR A 5 37.62 39.65 49.18
N VAL A 6 38.22 38.55 48.69
CA VAL A 6 39.59 38.42 48.12
C VAL A 6 40.65 38.33 49.20
N GLU A 7 41.54 37.33 49.13
CA GLU A 7 43.01 37.50 49.18
C GLU A 7 43.80 36.16 49.21
N TRP A 8 44.73 36.01 48.22
CA TRP A 8 46.09 35.43 48.28
C TRP A 8 46.31 33.96 48.71
N LEU A 9 47.28 33.15 48.23
CA LEU A 9 48.62 33.40 47.68
C LEU A 9 49.20 32.10 47.07
N SER A 10 49.97 32.25 45.98
CA SER A 10 51.30 31.64 45.74
C SER A 10 51.50 30.14 45.43
N ASN A 11 52.01 29.94 44.20
CA ASN A 11 53.20 29.17 43.79
C ASN A 11 53.20 27.63 43.83
N GLY A 12 53.45 27.04 42.65
CA GLY A 12 53.76 25.62 42.50
C GLY A 12 54.12 25.24 41.06
N VAL A 13 55.39 25.42 40.74
CA VAL A 13 56.08 25.21 39.46
C VAL A 13 55.92 23.80 38.83
N ARG A 14 55.83 23.80 37.49
CA ARG A 14 56.17 22.74 36.50
C ARG A 14 55.43 21.40 36.57
N ASP A 15 54.68 21.12 35.51
CA ASP A 15 55.11 20.04 34.61
C ASP A 15 54.59 20.26 33.18
N ARG A 16 55.53 20.32 32.22
CA ARG A 16 55.23 20.31 30.79
C ARG A 16 54.96 18.87 30.39
N ARG A 17 53.69 18.53 30.15
CA ARG A 17 53.33 17.39 29.31
C ARG A 17 52.40 17.89 28.22
N ILE A 18 52.94 17.94 27.01
CA ILE A 18 52.20 18.10 25.77
C ILE A 18 51.34 16.84 25.65
N ALA A 19 50.10 16.90 26.15
CA ALA A 19 49.11 15.87 25.91
C ALA A 19 48.35 16.30 24.65
N GLY A 20 48.64 15.61 23.54
CA GLY A 20 47.92 15.81 22.29
C GLY A 20 46.43 15.67 22.53
N VAL A 21 45.67 16.69 22.10
CA VAL A 21 44.22 16.62 22.03
C VAL A 21 43.90 15.68 20.86
N SER A 22 43.79 14.39 21.15
CA SER A 22 43.17 13.44 20.22
C SER A 22 41.69 13.80 20.17
N PHE A 23 41.32 14.59 19.16
CA PHE A 23 39.95 14.80 18.75
C PHE A 23 39.42 13.46 18.27
N ALA A 24 38.80 12.69 19.16
CA ALA A 24 38.09 11.49 18.77
C ALA A 24 36.88 11.92 17.92
N LEU A 25 37.06 11.87 16.61
CA LEU A 25 35.97 11.87 15.63
C LEU A 25 35.04 10.73 16.01
N ILE A 26 33.95 11.06 16.69
CA ILE A 26 32.79 10.19 16.76
C ILE A 26 32.27 10.16 15.32
N LEU A 27 32.62 9.10 14.58
CA LEU A 27 31.89 8.72 13.37
C LEU A 27 30.48 8.38 13.86
N ALA A 28 29.60 9.38 13.88
CA ALA A 28 28.19 9.14 13.81
C ALA A 28 27.99 8.48 12.45
N GLY A 29 27.83 7.16 12.43
CA GLY A 29 27.34 6.48 11.25
C GLY A 29 26.01 7.14 10.93
N VAL A 30 26.00 7.92 9.85
CA VAL A 30 24.75 8.38 9.24
C VAL A 30 24.07 7.08 8.86
N LEU A 31 22.98 6.73 9.56
CA LEU A 31 22.05 5.72 9.06
C LEU A 31 21.58 6.29 7.72
N ALA A 32 22.16 5.79 6.64
CA ALA A 32 21.81 6.20 5.29
C ALA A 32 20.30 5.98 5.15
N ALA A 33 19.55 7.08 5.08
CA ALA A 33 18.14 7.01 4.78
C ALA A 33 18.03 6.34 3.40
N CYS A 34 17.21 5.29 3.31
CA CYS A 34 17.02 4.54 2.07
C CYS A 34 16.58 5.52 0.97
N GLN A 35 17.46 5.76 -0.01
CA GLN A 35 17.17 6.65 -1.15
C GLN A 35 16.34 5.95 -2.23
N VAL A 36 15.90 4.71 -1.98
CA VAL A 36 15.04 3.97 -2.91
C VAL A 36 13.69 4.69 -3.03
N PRO A 37 13.26 5.06 -4.25
CA PRO A 37 11.96 5.68 -4.46
C PRO A 37 10.80 4.81 -3.95
N VAL A 38 9.76 5.44 -3.40
CA VAL A 38 8.60 4.72 -2.85
C VAL A 38 7.97 3.78 -3.87
N PHE A 39 7.77 4.20 -5.12
CA PHE A 39 7.16 3.34 -6.15
C PHE A 39 7.97 2.07 -6.43
N ARG A 40 9.30 2.20 -6.46
CA ARG A 40 10.24 1.10 -6.68
C ARG A 40 10.18 0.13 -5.53
N TYR A 41 10.32 0.65 -4.31
CA TYR A 41 10.24 -0.16 -3.09
C TYR A 41 8.89 -0.87 -2.99
N ALA A 42 7.80 -0.19 -3.32
CA ALA A 42 6.45 -0.72 -3.30
C ALA A 42 6.23 -1.84 -4.33
N LEU A 43 6.85 -1.76 -5.51
CA LEU A 43 6.74 -2.82 -6.51
C LEU A 43 7.60 -4.03 -6.13
N GLU A 44 8.85 -3.79 -5.77
CA GLU A 44 9.84 -4.85 -5.56
C GLU A 44 9.64 -5.57 -4.22
N ARG A 45 9.30 -4.84 -3.15
CA ARG A 45 9.41 -5.35 -1.77
C ARG A 45 8.09 -5.45 -1.02
N TRP A 46 7.12 -4.58 -1.28
CA TRP A 46 5.84 -4.66 -0.56
C TRP A 46 4.98 -5.81 -1.08
N GLN A 47 4.69 -6.76 -0.20
CA GLN A 47 3.70 -7.80 -0.49
C GLN A 47 2.30 -7.19 -0.56
N PRO A 48 1.44 -7.62 -1.51
CA PRO A 48 0.06 -7.16 -1.57
C PRO A 48 -0.72 -7.58 -0.31
N ASP A 49 -1.51 -6.66 0.24
CA ASP A 49 -2.39 -7.02 1.35
C ASP A 49 -3.53 -7.92 0.86
N HIS A 50 -3.90 -8.91 1.66
CA HIS A 50 -4.85 -9.94 1.26
C HIS A 50 -6.29 -9.60 1.66
N TYR A 51 -7.18 -9.65 0.69
CA TYR A 51 -8.63 -9.57 0.89
C TYR A 51 -9.16 -10.90 1.45
N GLN A 52 -10.16 -10.83 2.33
CA GLN A 52 -10.92 -12.02 2.75
C GLN A 52 -12.28 -12.04 2.04
N LEU A 53 -12.50 -13.04 1.20
CA LEU A 53 -13.80 -13.28 0.57
C LEU A 53 -14.55 -14.34 1.39
N LEU A 54 -15.59 -13.92 2.09
CA LEU A 54 -16.41 -14.77 2.92
C LEU A 54 -17.65 -15.21 2.14
N VAL A 55 -17.82 -16.51 1.96
CA VAL A 55 -19.05 -17.12 1.46
C VAL A 55 -19.92 -17.46 2.67
N LEU A 56 -20.85 -16.57 2.98
CA LEU A 56 -21.76 -16.69 4.11
C LEU A 56 -22.99 -17.49 3.70
N CYS A 57 -23.38 -18.46 4.53
CA CYS A 57 -24.60 -19.24 4.35
C CYS A 57 -25.15 -19.72 5.69
N ASP A 58 -26.45 -20.05 5.76
CA ASP A 58 -27.13 -20.65 6.93
C ASP A 58 -27.47 -22.13 6.71
N ARG A 59 -27.04 -22.69 5.58
CA ARG A 59 -27.26 -24.08 5.16
C ARG A 59 -26.04 -24.64 4.44
N GLU A 60 -26.07 -25.94 4.18
CA GLU A 60 -25.10 -26.56 3.28
C GLU A 60 -25.22 -25.97 1.87
N LEU A 61 -24.08 -25.81 1.20
CA LEU A 61 -24.03 -25.38 -0.19
C LEU A 61 -24.61 -26.49 -1.07
N THR A 62 -25.37 -26.10 -2.09
CA THR A 62 -25.73 -26.98 -3.18
C THR A 62 -24.49 -27.32 -4.02
N GLU A 63 -24.58 -28.37 -4.84
CA GLU A 63 -23.49 -28.75 -5.75
C GLU A 63 -23.04 -27.58 -6.64
N THR A 64 -23.99 -26.84 -7.24
CA THR A 64 -23.69 -25.65 -8.04
C THR A 64 -23.01 -24.53 -7.25
N GLU A 65 -23.42 -24.29 -6.00
CA GLU A 65 -22.78 -23.28 -5.15
C GLU A 65 -21.38 -23.71 -4.72
N ALA A 66 -21.17 -25.01 -4.45
CA ALA A 66 -19.85 -25.56 -4.16
C ALA A 66 -18.91 -25.39 -5.35
N GLU A 67 -19.37 -25.68 -6.58
CA GLU A 67 -18.62 -25.44 -7.81
C GLU A 67 -18.25 -23.96 -7.99
N GLN A 68 -19.14 -23.03 -7.65
CA GLN A 68 -18.87 -21.59 -7.67
C GLN A 68 -17.81 -21.18 -6.64
N VAL A 69 -17.84 -21.75 -5.43
CA VAL A 69 -16.80 -21.51 -4.43
C VAL A 69 -15.45 -22.07 -4.90
N ASP A 70 -15.44 -23.26 -5.51
CA ASP A 70 -14.22 -23.85 -6.04
C ASP A 70 -13.67 -23.05 -7.23
N GLN A 71 -14.54 -22.50 -8.09
CA GLN A 71 -14.15 -21.55 -9.12
C GLN A 71 -13.46 -20.31 -8.52
N LEU A 72 -14.01 -19.76 -7.43
CA LEU A 72 -13.42 -18.61 -6.74
C LEU A 72 -12.07 -18.95 -6.09
N ARG A 73 -11.94 -20.14 -5.49
CA ARG A 73 -10.66 -20.65 -4.92
C ARG A 73 -9.61 -20.91 -5.98
N GLN A 74 -10.01 -21.41 -7.15
CA GLN A 74 -9.09 -21.58 -8.28
C GLN A 74 -8.53 -20.22 -8.73
N ARG A 75 -9.35 -19.16 -8.74
CA ARG A 75 -8.88 -17.78 -9.03
C ARG A 75 -7.99 -17.21 -7.94
N ALA A 76 -8.21 -17.58 -6.69
CA ALA A 76 -7.31 -17.25 -5.58
C ALA A 76 -5.94 -17.94 -5.73
N GLY A 77 -5.76 -18.91 -6.64
CA GLY A 77 -4.46 -19.50 -6.95
C GLY A 77 -3.98 -20.60 -6.00
N ARG A 78 -4.82 -21.12 -5.10
CA ARG A 78 -4.48 -22.30 -4.27
C ARG A 78 -4.91 -23.61 -4.96
N SER A 79 -4.18 -24.01 -5.99
CA SER A 79 -4.24 -25.39 -6.50
C SER A 79 -3.07 -26.18 -5.93
N SER A 80 -3.33 -27.37 -5.39
CA SER A 80 -2.38 -28.22 -4.64
C SER A 80 -1.15 -28.73 -5.42
N SER A 81 -0.93 -28.26 -6.65
CA SER A 81 0.10 -28.77 -7.57
C SER A 81 0.91 -27.69 -8.32
N SER A 82 0.68 -26.39 -8.08
CA SER A 82 1.53 -25.32 -8.62
C SER A 82 1.75 -24.25 -7.55
N SER A 83 3.01 -23.87 -7.33
CA SER A 83 3.46 -22.92 -6.30
C SER A 83 3.28 -21.44 -6.68
N SER A 84 2.51 -21.13 -7.72
CA SER A 84 2.23 -19.76 -8.18
C SER A 84 0.81 -19.33 -7.81
N VAL A 85 0.69 -18.50 -6.77
CA VAL A 85 -0.57 -17.82 -6.38
C VAL A 85 -0.63 -16.47 -7.12
N SER A 86 -1.69 -16.21 -7.88
CA SER A 86 -1.78 -15.04 -8.76
C SER A 86 -2.69 -13.90 -8.28
N SER A 87 -3.37 -14.01 -7.13
CA SER A 87 -4.28 -12.96 -6.64
C SER A 87 -4.09 -12.71 -5.15
N ASN A 88 -4.30 -11.47 -4.69
CA ASN A 88 -4.19 -11.09 -3.28
C ASN A 88 -5.51 -11.29 -2.50
N PHE A 89 -6.10 -12.47 -2.57
CA PHE A 89 -7.29 -12.78 -1.78
C PHE A 89 -7.41 -14.24 -1.39
N ASP A 90 -8.08 -14.50 -0.26
CA ASP A 90 -8.42 -15.85 0.21
C ASP A 90 -9.94 -16.03 0.29
N VAL A 91 -10.40 -17.27 0.14
CA VAL A 91 -11.83 -17.63 0.17
C VAL A 91 -12.14 -18.49 1.38
N ARG A 92 -13.12 -18.08 2.20
CA ARG A 92 -13.59 -18.84 3.37
C ARG A 92 -15.09 -19.04 3.32
N ILE A 93 -15.56 -20.24 3.60
CA ILE A 93 -16.99 -20.53 3.79
C ILE A 93 -17.30 -20.35 5.27
N VAL A 94 -18.37 -19.61 5.59
CA VAL A 94 -18.82 -19.41 6.97
C VAL A 94 -20.29 -19.81 7.09
N ARG A 95 -20.52 -20.91 7.81
CA ARG A 95 -21.85 -21.34 8.27
C ARG A 95 -22.31 -20.46 9.41
N THR A 96 -23.10 -19.45 9.10
CA THR A 96 -23.55 -18.39 10.02
C THR A 96 -24.41 -18.93 11.17
N ASP A 97 -25.13 -20.02 10.92
CA ASP A 97 -25.90 -20.80 11.91
C ASP A 97 -25.02 -21.54 12.93
N GLN A 98 -23.74 -21.76 12.60
CA GLN A 98 -22.77 -22.53 13.40
C GLN A 98 -21.55 -21.69 13.84
N SER A 99 -21.41 -20.47 13.35
CA SER A 99 -20.26 -19.61 13.63
C SER A 99 -20.45 -18.78 14.89
N GLU A 100 -19.37 -18.41 15.57
CA GLU A 100 -19.37 -17.37 16.60
C GLU A 100 -18.91 -16.00 16.06
N ASN A 101 -18.54 -15.93 14.78
CA ASN A 101 -18.08 -14.69 14.15
C ASN A 101 -19.25 -13.68 14.09
N ARG A 102 -19.20 -12.68 14.98
CA ARG A 102 -20.22 -11.64 15.09
C ARG A 102 -20.35 -10.82 13.81
N PHE A 103 -19.24 -10.51 13.15
CA PHE A 103 -19.25 -9.77 11.89
C PHE A 103 -20.03 -10.55 10.84
N ALA A 104 -19.68 -11.82 10.61
CA ALA A 104 -20.36 -12.68 9.63
C ALA A 104 -21.86 -12.84 9.92
N LYS A 105 -22.26 -12.93 11.19
CA LYS A 105 -23.69 -12.96 11.58
C LYS A 105 -24.41 -11.67 11.23
N VAL A 106 -23.86 -10.51 11.61
CA VAL A 106 -24.47 -9.21 11.34
C VAL A 106 -24.57 -8.96 9.84
N THR A 107 -23.51 -9.24 9.07
CA THR A 107 -23.52 -9.11 7.61
C THR A 107 -24.58 -10.02 6.97
N TRP A 108 -24.72 -11.26 7.47
CA TRP A 108 -25.76 -12.18 6.99
C TRP A 108 -27.17 -11.71 7.36
N GLU A 109 -27.39 -11.19 8.56
CA GLU A 109 -28.69 -10.65 8.97
C GLU A 109 -29.11 -9.44 8.12
N GLN A 110 -28.15 -8.61 7.72
CA GLN A 110 -28.40 -7.40 6.92
C GLN A 110 -28.59 -7.68 5.43
N HIS A 111 -27.79 -8.60 4.87
CA HIS A 111 -27.69 -8.77 3.40
C HIS A 111 -27.99 -10.19 2.91
N GLY A 112 -28.02 -11.18 3.81
CA GLY A 112 -28.18 -12.59 3.48
C GLY A 112 -29.62 -12.99 3.12
N SER A 113 -29.77 -14.21 2.59
CA SER A 113 -31.06 -14.80 2.28
C SER A 113 -31.00 -16.32 2.42
N ARG A 114 -32.04 -16.93 3.01
CA ARG A 114 -32.11 -18.36 3.36
C ARG A 114 -31.83 -19.34 2.22
N ASN A 115 -32.00 -18.91 0.98
CA ASN A 115 -31.82 -19.76 -0.20
C ASN A 115 -30.63 -19.37 -1.08
N GLN A 116 -29.85 -18.34 -0.70
CA GLN A 116 -28.80 -17.83 -1.55
C GLN A 116 -27.58 -17.38 -0.72
N PRO A 117 -26.43 -18.06 -0.85
CA PRO A 117 -25.20 -17.65 -0.21
C PRO A 117 -24.81 -16.23 -0.59
N LEU A 118 -24.22 -15.53 0.37
CA LEU A 118 -23.71 -14.18 0.20
C LEU A 118 -22.18 -14.25 0.08
N LEU A 119 -21.63 -13.63 -0.95
CA LEU A 119 -20.21 -13.32 -1.06
C LEU A 119 -19.98 -11.94 -0.44
N ALA A 120 -19.38 -11.90 0.74
CA ALA A 120 -18.90 -10.67 1.38
C ALA A 120 -17.41 -10.51 1.09
N VAL A 121 -17.02 -9.36 0.55
CA VAL A 121 -15.63 -9.01 0.24
C VAL A 121 -15.14 -8.07 1.31
N MET A 122 -14.08 -8.46 2.01
CA MET A 122 -13.49 -7.67 3.08
C MET A 122 -12.25 -6.94 2.60
N TYR A 123 -12.11 -5.65 2.93
CA TYR A 123 -10.82 -4.98 2.83
C TYR A 123 -9.75 -5.73 3.64
N PRO A 124 -8.47 -5.62 3.26
CA PRO A 124 -7.40 -6.22 4.02
C PRO A 124 -7.30 -5.64 5.43
N GLU A 125 -6.89 -6.46 6.40
CA GLU A 125 -6.78 -6.05 7.81
C GLU A 125 -5.79 -4.89 8.05
N ASN A 126 -4.80 -4.73 7.15
CA ASN A 126 -3.81 -3.65 7.20
C ASN A 126 -4.34 -2.30 6.68
N ALA A 127 -5.51 -2.27 6.05
CA ALA A 127 -6.13 -1.05 5.53
C ALA A 127 -6.84 -0.26 6.66
N GLN A 128 -6.07 0.14 7.68
CA GLN A 128 -6.61 0.69 8.93
C GLN A 128 -7.29 2.06 8.80
N GLU A 129 -7.04 2.77 7.69
CA GLU A 129 -7.66 4.06 7.37
C GLU A 129 -9.07 3.90 6.79
N ILE A 130 -9.44 2.69 6.36
CA ILE A 130 -10.75 2.39 5.78
C ILE A 130 -11.81 2.31 6.89
N PRO A 131 -12.94 3.03 6.78
CA PRO A 131 -13.92 3.12 7.86
C PRO A 131 -14.75 1.84 8.06
N ASP A 132 -15.09 1.14 6.98
CA ASP A 132 -15.84 -0.11 7.01
C ASP A 132 -14.98 -1.25 6.44
N PRO A 133 -14.74 -2.34 7.19
CA PRO A 133 -13.98 -3.47 6.67
C PRO A 133 -14.71 -4.21 5.52
N LEU A 134 -15.99 -3.95 5.27
CA LEU A 134 -16.77 -4.54 4.18
C LEU A 134 -16.62 -3.72 2.89
N ALA A 135 -15.85 -4.25 1.93
CA ALA A 135 -15.68 -3.65 0.60
C ALA A 135 -16.91 -3.86 -0.32
N GLY A 136 -17.73 -4.87 -0.04
CA GLY A 136 -18.96 -5.09 -0.79
C GLY A 136 -19.62 -6.45 -0.49
N THR A 137 -20.89 -6.55 -0.86
CA THR A 137 -21.67 -7.78 -0.72
C THR A 137 -22.38 -8.14 -2.02
N PHE A 138 -22.30 -9.41 -2.40
CA PHE A 138 -22.88 -9.92 -3.63
C PHE A 138 -23.62 -11.22 -3.36
N ARG A 139 -24.68 -11.49 -4.11
CA ARG A 139 -25.23 -12.85 -4.19
C ARG A 139 -24.21 -13.75 -4.87
N LEU A 140 -23.92 -14.91 -4.29
CA LEU A 140 -23.01 -15.87 -4.91
C LEU A 140 -23.56 -16.27 -6.29
N SER A 141 -22.78 -15.98 -7.32
CA SER A 141 -23.08 -16.25 -8.72
C SER A 141 -21.80 -16.14 -9.53
N SER A 142 -21.77 -16.75 -10.72
CA SER A 142 -20.63 -16.64 -11.63
C SER A 142 -20.37 -15.18 -12.04
N ASP A 143 -21.42 -14.38 -12.25
CA ASP A 143 -21.31 -12.96 -12.60
C ASP A 143 -20.68 -12.15 -11.46
N ALA A 144 -21.10 -12.40 -10.21
CA ALA A 144 -20.49 -11.75 -9.04
C ALA A 144 -19.01 -12.13 -8.89
N ILE A 145 -18.68 -13.42 -9.08
CA ILE A 145 -17.29 -13.89 -9.04
C ILE A 145 -16.46 -13.19 -10.13
N ASP A 146 -16.99 -13.05 -11.34
CA ASP A 146 -16.35 -12.33 -12.44
C ASP A 146 -16.13 -10.86 -12.11
N ASN A 147 -17.15 -10.16 -11.62
CA ASN A 147 -17.06 -8.75 -11.27
C ASN A 147 -16.05 -8.48 -10.14
N VAL A 148 -16.04 -9.33 -9.11
CA VAL A 148 -15.13 -9.17 -7.97
C VAL A 148 -13.69 -9.43 -8.38
N THR A 149 -13.43 -10.48 -9.16
CA THR A 149 -12.07 -10.95 -9.44
C THR A 149 -11.46 -10.40 -10.74
N ARG A 150 -12.26 -9.84 -11.65
CA ARG A 150 -11.78 -9.29 -12.92
C ARG A 150 -12.26 -7.85 -13.10
N SER A 151 -11.34 -7.02 -13.57
CA SER A 151 -11.61 -5.63 -13.93
C SER A 151 -10.63 -5.27 -15.06
N PRO A 152 -11.14 -4.92 -16.25
CA PRO A 152 -10.31 -4.37 -17.33
C PRO A 152 -9.35 -3.27 -16.86
N VAL A 153 -9.80 -2.35 -16.01
CA VAL A 153 -8.99 -1.27 -15.44
C VAL A 153 -7.87 -1.83 -14.56
N ARG A 154 -8.15 -2.76 -13.64
CA ARG A 154 -7.10 -3.38 -12.81
C ARG A 154 -6.09 -4.16 -13.64
N THR A 155 -6.53 -4.83 -14.71
CA THR A 155 -5.63 -5.52 -15.64
C THR A 155 -4.70 -4.53 -16.34
N GLU A 156 -5.22 -3.40 -16.82
CA GLU A 156 -4.41 -2.36 -17.47
C GLU A 156 -3.48 -1.66 -16.47
N ILE A 157 -3.91 -1.43 -15.23
CA ILE A 157 -3.05 -0.93 -14.14
C ILE A 157 -1.86 -1.87 -13.94
N ALA A 158 -2.10 -3.17 -13.75
CA ALA A 158 -1.04 -4.15 -13.54
C ALA A 158 -0.03 -4.13 -14.70
N LYS A 159 -0.52 -4.14 -15.94
CA LYS A 159 0.31 -4.08 -17.15
C LYS A 159 1.20 -2.82 -17.18
N ARG A 160 0.66 -1.65 -16.84
CA ARG A 160 1.41 -0.39 -16.85
C ARG A 160 2.47 -0.32 -15.75
N LEU A 161 2.12 -0.77 -14.53
CA LEU A 161 3.06 -0.85 -13.41
C LEU A 161 4.19 -1.86 -13.71
N LEU A 162 3.86 -3.02 -14.29
CA LEU A 162 4.84 -4.01 -14.75
C LEU A 162 5.69 -3.53 -15.94
N SER A 163 5.20 -2.57 -16.73
CA SER A 163 6.02 -1.92 -17.76
C SER A 163 6.99 -0.85 -17.21
N GLY A 164 7.02 -0.67 -15.89
CA GLY A 164 7.96 0.19 -15.19
C GLY A 164 7.46 1.60 -14.86
N GLN A 165 6.16 1.88 -15.03
CA GLN A 165 5.61 3.20 -14.66
C GLN A 165 5.64 3.41 -13.14
N SER A 166 5.92 4.64 -12.72
CA SER A 166 5.94 5.04 -11.31
C SER A 166 4.57 5.00 -10.66
N ALA A 167 3.54 5.45 -11.37
CA ALA A 167 2.15 5.30 -10.92
C ALA A 167 1.16 5.40 -12.08
N VAL A 168 -0.02 4.82 -11.85
CA VAL A 168 -1.20 4.93 -12.71
C VAL A 168 -2.28 5.66 -11.93
N TRP A 169 -2.76 6.78 -12.47
CA TRP A 169 -3.84 7.57 -11.91
C TRP A 169 -5.18 7.07 -12.46
N ILE A 170 -6.06 6.59 -11.58
CA ILE A 170 -7.45 6.30 -11.94
C ILE A 170 -8.22 7.62 -11.88
N PHE A 171 -8.83 8.04 -12.99
CA PHE A 171 -9.75 9.18 -13.04
C PHE A 171 -11.20 8.66 -13.08
N VAL A 172 -12.05 9.15 -12.19
CA VAL A 172 -13.46 8.74 -12.06
C VAL A 172 -14.36 9.95 -12.36
N PRO A 173 -14.87 10.08 -13.60
CA PRO A 173 -15.79 11.16 -13.97
C PRO A 173 -17.15 10.97 -13.30
N ILE A 174 -17.96 12.03 -13.19
CA ILE A 174 -19.31 11.98 -12.62
C ILE A 174 -20.44 12.08 -13.65
N GLY A 175 -20.09 12.24 -14.93
CA GLY A 175 -21.06 12.41 -16.01
C GLY A 175 -21.51 13.86 -16.21
N ASP A 176 -20.81 14.82 -15.62
CA ASP A 176 -20.96 16.26 -15.88
C ASP A 176 -19.79 16.69 -16.77
N PRO A 177 -20.01 16.93 -18.08
CA PRO A 177 -18.93 17.19 -19.02
C PRO A 177 -18.06 18.39 -18.64
N ASP A 178 -18.64 19.46 -18.09
CA ASP A 178 -17.88 20.67 -17.77
C ASP A 178 -16.92 20.39 -16.61
N GLN A 179 -17.40 19.72 -15.56
CA GLN A 179 -16.56 19.37 -14.40
C GLN A 179 -15.55 18.27 -14.74
N ASP A 180 -15.98 17.25 -15.48
CA ASP A 180 -15.16 16.11 -15.86
C ASP A 180 -14.00 16.55 -16.77
N ASP A 181 -14.28 17.37 -17.79
CA ASP A 181 -13.26 17.87 -18.71
C ASP A 181 -12.28 18.81 -18.02
N GLU A 182 -12.76 19.71 -17.14
CA GLU A 182 -11.89 20.62 -16.36
C GLU A 182 -10.92 19.85 -15.45
N CYS A 183 -11.44 18.86 -14.71
CA CYS A 183 -10.64 18.07 -13.79
C CYS A 183 -9.67 17.15 -14.53
N LEU A 184 -10.10 16.51 -15.61
CA LEU A 184 -9.24 15.64 -16.41
C LEU A 184 -8.11 16.43 -17.08
N ALA A 185 -8.42 17.60 -17.66
CA ALA A 185 -7.42 18.47 -18.26
C ALA A 185 -6.39 18.95 -17.23
N THR A 186 -6.84 19.22 -15.99
CA THR A 186 -5.93 19.56 -14.89
C THR A 186 -5.05 18.40 -14.47
N LEU A 187 -5.63 17.21 -14.31
CA LEU A 187 -4.86 16.01 -14.00
C LEU A 187 -3.81 15.73 -15.07
N GLN A 188 -4.18 15.75 -16.36
CA GLN A 188 -3.27 15.52 -17.48
C GLN A 188 -2.11 16.51 -17.49
N ARG A 189 -2.40 17.81 -17.36
CA ARG A 189 -1.39 18.87 -17.38
C ARG A 189 -0.39 18.70 -16.23
N GLU A 190 -0.88 18.51 -15.01
CA GLU A 190 0.00 18.46 -13.84
C GLU A 190 0.76 17.13 -13.73
N VAL A 191 0.15 16.03 -14.16
CA VAL A 191 0.84 14.73 -14.28
C VAL A 191 1.99 14.83 -15.28
N GLN A 192 1.76 15.41 -16.47
CA GLN A 192 2.81 15.63 -17.47
C GLN A 192 3.91 16.56 -16.94
N ARG A 193 3.53 17.69 -16.33
CA ARG A 193 4.50 18.63 -15.75
C ARG A 193 5.37 17.97 -14.67
N ASN A 194 4.79 17.15 -13.80
CA ASN A 194 5.53 16.43 -12.78
C ASN A 194 6.46 15.38 -13.40
N GLN A 195 6.02 14.71 -14.47
CA GLN A 195 6.88 13.79 -15.20
C GLN A 195 8.10 14.48 -15.81
N ASP A 196 7.94 15.70 -16.32
CA ASP A 196 9.00 16.45 -16.99
C ASP A 196 9.97 17.17 -16.02
N SER A 197 9.53 17.43 -14.78
CA SER A 197 10.25 18.33 -13.85
C SER A 197 10.70 17.70 -12.55
N LEU A 198 10.13 16.57 -12.13
CA LEU A 198 10.59 15.86 -10.94
C LEU A 198 11.83 15.03 -11.28
N GLU A 199 12.68 14.84 -10.28
CA GLU A 199 13.89 14.05 -10.37
C GLU A 199 13.83 12.94 -9.32
N LEU A 200 14.32 11.76 -9.68
CA LEU A 200 14.49 10.67 -8.72
C LEU A 200 15.60 11.04 -7.72
N PRO A 201 15.46 10.65 -6.44
CA PRO A 201 16.52 10.77 -5.46
C PRO A 201 17.85 10.18 -5.96
N GLU A 202 18.95 10.86 -5.66
CA GLU A 202 20.29 10.33 -5.92
C GLU A 202 20.46 9.01 -5.17
N GLN A 203 20.77 7.93 -5.90
CA GLN A 203 21.09 6.64 -5.29
C GLN A 203 22.58 6.64 -4.97
N GLU A 204 22.96 6.65 -3.69
CA GLU A 204 24.33 6.33 -3.30
C GLU A 204 24.57 4.84 -3.60
N GLU A 205 25.60 4.51 -4.37
CA GLU A 205 26.00 3.12 -4.67
C GLU A 205 26.38 2.42 -3.36
N VAL A 206 25.48 1.60 -2.82
CA VAL A 206 25.77 0.72 -1.69
C VAL A 206 26.32 -0.60 -2.24
N GLU A 207 27.56 -0.97 -1.84
CA GLU A 207 28.17 -2.24 -2.23
C GLU A 207 27.22 -3.42 -1.96
N GLY A 208 26.82 -4.12 -3.02
CA GLY A 208 25.92 -5.29 -2.97
C GLY A 208 24.45 -5.01 -3.32
N GLU A 209 24.00 -3.75 -3.34
CA GLU A 209 22.64 -3.39 -3.78
C GLU A 209 22.51 -3.44 -5.32
N GLU A 210 23.57 -3.12 -6.06
CA GLU A 210 23.60 -3.22 -7.53
C GLU A 210 23.34 -4.65 -8.04
N ALA A 211 23.92 -5.66 -7.37
CA ALA A 211 23.71 -7.06 -7.74
C ALA A 211 22.25 -7.50 -7.51
N LEU A 212 21.61 -6.97 -6.47
CA LEU A 212 20.21 -7.24 -6.13
C LEU A 212 19.23 -6.48 -7.03
N LEU A 213 19.56 -5.25 -7.41
CA LEU A 213 18.76 -4.44 -8.33
C LEU A 213 18.88 -4.93 -9.78
N ALA A 214 19.99 -5.59 -10.13
CA ALA A 214 20.17 -6.26 -11.41
C ALA A 214 19.36 -7.57 -11.55
N GLU A 215 18.76 -8.08 -10.46
CA GLU A 215 17.88 -9.25 -10.48
C GLU A 215 16.40 -8.89 -10.74
N VAL A 216 16.06 -7.61 -10.85
CA VAL A 216 14.72 -7.14 -11.23
C VAL A 216 14.70 -6.88 -12.74
N ASP A 217 13.90 -7.65 -13.49
CA ASP A 217 13.81 -7.58 -14.95
C ASP A 217 13.01 -6.36 -15.47
N ILE A 218 12.48 -5.51 -14.56
CA ILE A 218 11.64 -4.36 -14.91
C ILE A 218 12.46 -3.07 -14.89
N GLU A 219 12.59 -2.43 -16.06
CA GLU A 219 13.16 -1.09 -16.18
C GLU A 219 12.19 -0.03 -15.65
N LEU A 220 12.42 0.39 -14.40
CA LEU A 220 11.63 1.41 -13.73
C LEU A 220 11.95 2.81 -14.23
N ARG A 221 10.91 3.60 -14.49
CA ARG A 221 11.03 4.97 -15.00
C ARG A 221 10.09 5.93 -14.29
N LEU A 222 10.50 7.19 -14.24
CA LEU A 222 9.65 8.30 -13.83
C LEU A 222 8.61 8.53 -14.93
N GLU A 223 7.53 7.76 -14.88
CA GLU A 223 6.41 7.86 -15.79
C GLU A 223 5.11 7.72 -15.03
N PHE A 224 4.17 8.60 -15.34
CA PHE A 224 2.82 8.59 -14.80
C PHE A 224 1.83 8.46 -15.95
N SER A 225 0.80 7.66 -15.77
CA SER A 225 -0.28 7.57 -16.75
C SER A 225 -1.64 7.74 -16.11
N ILE A 226 -2.66 7.99 -16.93
CA ILE A 226 -4.05 8.14 -16.48
C ILE A 226 -4.90 7.04 -17.15
N ILE A 227 -5.82 6.47 -16.38
CA ILE A 227 -6.88 5.57 -16.86
C ILE A 227 -8.21 6.11 -16.37
N THR A 228 -9.16 6.32 -17.29
CA THR A 228 -10.52 6.71 -16.92
C THR A 228 -11.34 5.47 -16.55
N LEU A 229 -11.89 5.47 -15.34
CA LEU A 229 -12.84 4.47 -14.84
C LEU A 229 -14.26 4.92 -15.16
N ASN A 230 -14.91 4.27 -16.12
CA ASN A 230 -16.30 4.59 -16.44
C ASN A 230 -17.25 4.08 -15.34
N ARG A 231 -18.01 4.99 -14.70
CA ARG A 231 -18.97 4.63 -13.65
C ARG A 231 -20.09 3.70 -14.12
N ASP A 232 -20.42 3.75 -15.41
CA ASP A 232 -21.49 2.96 -16.00
C ASP A 232 -21.01 1.62 -16.57
N ASP A 233 -19.71 1.31 -16.52
CA ASP A 233 -19.22 0.01 -16.97
C ASP A 233 -19.59 -1.09 -15.96
N PRO A 234 -20.48 -2.04 -16.32
CA PRO A 234 -20.90 -3.08 -15.39
C PRO A 234 -19.73 -3.96 -14.94
N LYS A 235 -18.64 -4.07 -15.73
CA LYS A 235 -17.45 -4.86 -15.36
C LYS A 235 -16.59 -4.19 -14.29
N GLU A 236 -16.78 -2.89 -14.09
CA GLU A 236 -15.98 -2.09 -13.18
C GLU A 236 -16.72 -1.72 -11.89
N LYS A 237 -17.97 -2.18 -11.76
CA LYS A 237 -18.82 -1.83 -10.62
C LYS A 237 -18.16 -2.10 -9.28
N PHE A 238 -17.57 -3.28 -9.07
CA PHE A 238 -16.85 -3.58 -7.84
C PHE A 238 -15.62 -2.69 -7.63
N LEU A 239 -14.84 -2.37 -8.67
CA LEU A 239 -13.70 -1.46 -8.53
C LEU A 239 -14.17 -0.06 -8.13
N LEU A 240 -15.25 0.44 -8.74
CA LEU A 240 -15.83 1.72 -8.38
C LEU A 240 -16.29 1.72 -6.91
N ASP A 241 -17.05 0.71 -6.50
CA ASP A 241 -17.57 0.60 -5.13
C ASP A 241 -16.41 0.51 -4.11
N LEU A 242 -15.31 -0.19 -4.46
CA LEU A 242 -14.08 -0.28 -3.67
C LEU A 242 -13.34 1.07 -3.52
N LEU A 243 -13.34 1.92 -4.55
CA LEU A 243 -12.72 3.24 -4.47
C LEU A 243 -13.61 4.23 -3.70
N LEU A 244 -14.93 4.17 -3.90
CA LEU A 244 -15.86 5.09 -3.25
C LEU A 244 -16.11 4.78 -1.77
N SER A 245 -15.80 3.56 -1.33
CA SER A 245 -15.93 3.15 0.07
C SER A 245 -14.61 3.29 0.86
N SER A 246 -13.53 3.73 0.21
CA SER A 246 -12.23 3.83 0.88
C SER A 246 -12.14 4.99 1.87
N GLU A 247 -12.96 6.02 1.69
CA GLU A 247 -13.05 7.17 2.59
C GLU A 247 -14.54 7.49 2.88
N PRO A 248 -14.88 8.04 4.06
CA PRO A 248 -16.26 8.08 4.55
C PRO A 248 -17.29 8.83 3.70
N ASP A 249 -16.86 9.78 2.87
CA ASP A 249 -17.74 10.71 2.15
C ASP A 249 -17.74 10.54 0.62
N LEU A 250 -16.80 9.77 0.05
CA LEU A 250 -16.61 9.72 -1.40
C LEU A 250 -17.85 9.26 -2.16
N ALA A 251 -18.59 8.27 -1.65
CA ALA A 251 -19.80 7.77 -2.31
C ALA A 251 -20.89 8.83 -2.53
N ASP A 252 -20.94 9.85 -1.66
CA ASP A 252 -21.96 10.91 -1.71
C ASP A 252 -21.52 12.14 -2.52
N LEU A 253 -20.22 12.26 -2.82
CA LEU A 253 -19.66 13.40 -3.53
C LEU A 253 -19.97 13.33 -5.03
N LYS A 254 -20.60 14.38 -5.54
CA LYS A 254 -20.89 14.60 -6.96
C LYS A 254 -19.80 15.43 -7.61
N GLN A 255 -18.55 14.96 -7.48
CA GLN A 255 -17.38 15.61 -8.06
C GLN A 255 -16.45 14.55 -8.69
N PRO A 256 -15.74 14.89 -9.79
CA PRO A 256 -14.75 14.00 -10.38
C PRO A 256 -13.66 13.64 -9.36
N MET A 257 -13.10 12.44 -9.47
CA MET A 257 -12.09 11.96 -8.52
C MET A 257 -10.86 11.44 -9.24
N ALA A 258 -9.69 11.54 -8.61
CA ALA A 258 -8.45 10.95 -9.09
C ALA A 258 -7.74 10.17 -7.96
N PHE A 259 -7.27 8.97 -8.27
CA PHE A 259 -6.62 8.06 -7.32
C PHE A 259 -5.28 7.59 -7.88
N PRO A 260 -4.13 7.98 -7.31
CA PRO A 260 -2.84 7.46 -7.74
C PRO A 260 -2.63 6.03 -7.21
N VAL A 261 -2.21 5.14 -8.10
CA VAL A 261 -1.92 3.72 -7.82
C VAL A 261 -0.46 3.42 -8.14
N LEU A 262 0.26 2.80 -7.20
CA LEU A 262 1.68 2.48 -7.31
C LEU A 262 2.00 1.05 -6.85
N GLY A 263 3.24 0.61 -7.11
CA GLY A 263 3.74 -0.68 -6.64
C GLY A 263 2.90 -1.85 -7.14
N ARG A 264 2.50 -2.73 -6.22
CA ARG A 264 1.64 -3.89 -6.53
C ARG A 264 0.14 -3.61 -6.44
N GLY A 265 -0.27 -2.36 -6.74
CA GLY A 265 -1.68 -1.94 -6.74
C GLY A 265 -2.12 -1.15 -5.51
N ARG A 266 -1.19 -0.45 -4.82
CA ARG A 266 -1.51 0.41 -3.68
C ARG A 266 -2.09 1.73 -4.15
N VAL A 267 -3.30 2.06 -3.71
CA VAL A 267 -3.96 3.36 -3.85
C VAL A 267 -3.56 4.25 -2.67
N LEU A 268 -3.23 5.52 -2.89
CA LEU A 268 -2.93 6.45 -1.79
C LEU A 268 -4.21 7.02 -1.14
N TYR A 269 -4.79 8.06 -1.74
CA TYR A 269 -5.99 8.76 -1.28
C TYR A 269 -6.67 9.44 -2.47
N ALA A 270 -7.95 9.83 -2.32
CA ALA A 270 -8.71 10.51 -3.35
C ALA A 270 -8.33 11.99 -3.47
N LEU A 271 -8.15 12.48 -4.69
CA LEU A 271 -8.25 13.90 -5.02
C LEU A 271 -9.63 14.16 -5.61
N VAL A 272 -10.40 15.09 -5.04
CA VAL A 272 -11.82 15.28 -5.39
C VAL A 272 -12.09 16.69 -5.92
N GLY A 273 -12.67 16.80 -7.11
CA GLY A 273 -13.07 18.05 -7.75
C GLY A 273 -11.92 19.06 -7.78
N LYS A 274 -12.10 20.19 -7.08
CA LYS A 274 -11.07 21.25 -6.97
C LYS A 274 -9.79 20.80 -6.23
N GLY A 275 -9.84 19.67 -5.53
CA GLY A 275 -8.66 19.00 -4.97
C GLY A 275 -7.80 18.32 -6.03
N ILE A 276 -8.28 18.16 -7.28
CA ILE A 276 -7.47 17.76 -8.43
C ILE A 276 -6.77 19.04 -8.94
N ALA A 277 -5.64 19.40 -8.32
CA ALA A 277 -4.95 20.67 -8.54
C ALA A 277 -3.42 20.48 -8.50
N GLU A 278 -2.68 21.49 -8.97
CA GLU A 278 -1.20 21.49 -9.03
C GLU A 278 -0.55 21.03 -7.71
N ASP A 279 -0.92 21.66 -6.60
CA ASP A 279 -0.27 21.39 -5.31
C ASP A 279 -0.50 19.96 -4.84
N THR A 280 -1.73 19.46 -4.93
CA THR A 280 -2.11 18.13 -4.42
C THR A 280 -1.59 17.02 -5.32
N ILE A 281 -1.68 17.17 -6.65
CA ILE A 281 -1.08 16.24 -7.60
C ILE A 281 0.45 16.24 -7.42
N GLY A 282 1.06 17.42 -7.25
CA GLY A 282 2.47 17.57 -6.95
C GLY A 282 2.90 16.87 -5.65
N ILE A 283 2.12 16.99 -4.57
CA ILE A 283 2.39 16.30 -3.29
C ILE A 283 2.38 14.79 -3.48
N ALA A 284 1.34 14.25 -4.13
CA ALA A 284 1.24 12.82 -4.40
C ALA A 284 2.38 12.32 -5.30
N SER A 285 2.68 13.01 -6.41
CA SER A 285 3.79 12.66 -7.31
C SER A 285 5.14 12.67 -6.58
N ARG A 286 5.43 13.71 -5.78
CA ARG A 286 6.68 13.79 -4.99
C ARG A 286 6.78 12.72 -3.93
N PHE A 287 5.66 12.32 -3.33
CA PHE A 287 5.64 11.18 -2.40
C PHE A 287 6.01 9.88 -3.12
N ILE A 288 5.38 9.60 -4.27
CA ILE A 288 5.57 8.37 -5.04
C ILE A 288 7.03 8.19 -5.51
N ILE A 289 7.67 9.27 -5.96
CA ILE A 289 9.03 9.24 -6.50
C ILE A 289 10.10 9.57 -5.45
N GLY A 290 9.69 10.07 -4.28
CA GLY A 290 10.59 10.45 -3.19
C GLY A 290 11.16 9.25 -2.43
N PRO A 291 12.12 9.48 -1.52
CA PRO A 291 12.78 8.42 -0.78
C PRO A 291 11.80 7.70 0.16
N CYS A 292 11.84 6.37 0.18
CA CYS A 292 11.03 5.57 1.08
C CYS A 292 11.58 5.63 2.51
N SER A 293 11.10 6.60 3.29
CA SER A 293 11.62 6.88 4.64
C SER A 293 11.35 5.77 5.66
N CYS A 294 10.29 4.97 5.49
CA CYS A 294 9.85 4.02 6.51
C CYS A 294 10.09 2.55 6.17
N GLN A 295 10.28 2.16 4.89
CA GLN A 295 10.35 0.76 4.39
C GLN A 295 9.13 -0.14 4.74
N VAL A 296 8.51 0.09 5.89
CA VAL A 296 7.31 -0.52 6.42
C VAL A 296 6.11 0.03 5.67
N LYS A 297 5.54 -0.82 4.82
CA LYS A 297 4.33 -0.55 4.05
C LYS A 297 3.22 0.12 4.88
N ASN A 298 2.90 -0.44 6.04
CA ASN A 298 1.79 0.02 6.90
C ASN A 298 2.01 1.41 7.54
N GLN A 299 3.17 2.03 7.34
CA GLN A 299 3.42 3.43 7.71
C GLN A 299 3.27 4.39 6.51
N ASN A 300 2.92 3.88 5.34
CA ASN A 300 2.60 4.66 4.15
C ASN A 300 1.08 4.74 4.01
N PRO A 301 0.52 5.88 3.57
CA PRO A 301 -0.92 6.05 3.45
C PRO A 301 -1.54 5.08 2.44
N GLY A 302 -2.83 4.83 2.61
CA GLY A 302 -3.67 4.16 1.62
C GLY A 302 -3.85 2.64 1.79
N PHE A 303 -4.33 1.99 0.73
CA PHE A 303 -4.74 0.58 0.74
C PHE A 303 -4.46 -0.09 -0.60
N ASP A 304 -4.42 -1.42 -0.63
CA ASP A 304 -4.17 -2.17 -1.87
C ASP A 304 -5.47 -2.55 -2.56
N LEU A 305 -5.51 -2.46 -3.89
CA LEU A 305 -6.60 -3.00 -4.71
C LEU A 305 -6.63 -4.54 -4.64
N LEU A 306 -7.80 -5.13 -4.85
CA LEU A 306 -7.89 -6.57 -5.16
C LEU A 306 -7.37 -6.79 -6.58
N MET A 307 -6.15 -7.29 -6.71
CA MET A 307 -5.44 -7.53 -7.96
C MET A 307 -5.39 -9.03 -8.28
N ASN A 308 -5.65 -9.38 -9.54
CA ASN A 308 -5.41 -10.70 -10.09
C ASN A 308 -4.15 -10.65 -10.98
N CYS A 309 -3.01 -10.53 -10.33
CA CYS A 309 -1.67 -10.50 -10.93
C CYS A 309 -0.70 -11.31 -10.07
N ASN A 310 0.01 -12.27 -10.67
CA ASN A 310 1.09 -12.99 -9.98
C ASN A 310 2.36 -12.12 -9.98
N TRP A 311 2.39 -11.13 -9.09
CA TRP A 311 3.48 -10.17 -9.00
C TRP A 311 4.86 -10.83 -8.87
N ASP A 312 4.98 -11.93 -8.11
CA ASP A 312 6.26 -12.62 -7.91
C ASP A 312 6.76 -13.29 -9.21
N GLU A 313 5.86 -13.82 -10.05
CA GLU A 313 6.22 -14.41 -11.34
C GLU A 313 6.52 -13.33 -12.39
N GLU A 314 5.75 -12.24 -12.38
CA GLU A 314 5.90 -11.15 -13.36
C GLU A 314 7.11 -10.24 -13.08
N ILE A 315 7.49 -10.06 -11.80
CA ILE A 315 8.63 -9.20 -11.40
C ILE A 315 9.95 -9.99 -11.34
N GLY A 316 9.88 -11.29 -11.03
CA GLY A 316 11.07 -12.12 -10.78
C GLY A 316 11.50 -12.17 -9.31
N THR A 317 12.58 -12.93 -9.02
CA THR A 317 12.98 -13.36 -7.67
C THR A 317 13.72 -12.32 -6.81
N ALA A 318 13.48 -11.02 -6.99
CA ALA A 318 14.02 -10.01 -6.08
C ALA A 318 13.21 -9.95 -4.76
N LYS A 319 13.30 -10.98 -3.92
CA LYS A 319 12.68 -11.01 -2.59
C LYS A 319 13.64 -10.45 -1.55
N LEU A 320 13.50 -9.17 -1.20
CA LEU A 320 14.36 -8.50 -0.22
C LEU A 320 13.71 -8.17 1.13
N SER A 321 12.47 -8.59 1.37
CA SER A 321 11.90 -8.53 2.72
C SER A 321 11.25 -9.86 3.06
N GLU A 322 11.98 -10.70 3.79
CA GLU A 322 11.31 -11.62 4.69
C GLU A 322 10.56 -10.77 5.74
N GLU A 323 9.32 -11.14 6.04
CA GLU A 323 8.62 -10.57 7.20
C GLU A 323 9.55 -10.71 8.41
N ILE A 324 9.81 -9.62 9.14
CA ILE A 324 10.46 -9.72 10.44
C ILE A 324 9.60 -10.68 11.25
N PRO A 325 10.13 -11.83 11.70
CA PRO A 325 9.36 -12.77 12.48
C PRO A 325 8.71 -12.00 13.62
N SER A 326 7.40 -12.20 13.83
CA SER A 326 6.71 -11.78 15.04
C SER A 326 7.30 -12.58 16.21
N ASP A 327 8.50 -12.22 16.63
CA ASP A 327 9.13 -12.80 17.79
C ASP A 327 8.40 -12.26 19.01
N LYS A 328 7.48 -13.08 19.53
CA LYS A 328 6.78 -12.85 20.80
C LYS A 328 7.71 -13.04 22.00
N SER A 329 9.03 -12.97 21.80
CA SER A 329 9.99 -12.97 22.89
C SER A 329 9.83 -11.68 23.71
N PRO A 330 9.69 -11.79 25.04
CA PRO A 330 9.63 -10.61 25.89
C PRO A 330 10.92 -9.80 25.75
N PRO A 331 10.84 -8.46 25.79
CA PRO A 331 12.00 -7.60 25.57
C PRO A 331 13.12 -7.95 26.54
N VAL A 332 14.29 -8.29 25.98
CA VAL A 332 15.49 -8.57 26.78
C VAL A 332 16.02 -7.24 27.30
N LYS A 333 16.12 -7.11 28.63
CA LYS A 333 16.78 -5.96 29.25
C LYS A 333 18.27 -6.03 28.94
N LEU A 334 18.74 -5.14 28.07
CA LEU A 334 20.16 -4.88 27.90
C LEU A 334 20.68 -4.14 29.14
N SER A 335 21.74 -4.66 29.75
CA SER A 335 22.41 -4.03 30.88
C SER A 335 23.20 -2.82 30.40
N ILE A 336 22.80 -1.63 30.87
CA ILE A 336 23.52 -0.38 30.61
C ILE A 336 24.85 -0.45 31.38
N PRO A 337 26.01 -0.34 30.69
CA PRO A 337 27.30 -0.36 31.36
C PRO A 337 27.43 0.81 32.34
N PRO A 338 28.04 0.62 33.52
CA PRO A 338 28.12 1.67 34.53
C PRO A 338 28.95 2.84 34.00
N GLY A 339 28.33 4.02 33.96
CA GLY A 339 28.99 5.26 33.53
C GLY A 339 30.25 5.54 34.35
N LYS A 340 31.27 6.10 33.69
CA LYS A 340 32.53 6.49 34.32
C LYS A 340 32.27 7.40 35.52
N LYS A 341 32.76 7.00 36.70
CA LYS A 341 32.78 7.85 37.89
C LYS A 341 33.68 9.06 37.61
N LYS A 342 33.16 10.25 37.93
CA LYS A 342 33.85 11.54 37.77
C LYS A 342 35.12 11.62 38.60
#